data_AF-A0A7Y6EJ85-F1
#
_entry.id   AF-A0A7Y6EJ85-F1
#
_cell.length_a   1.000
_cell.length_b   1.000
_cell.length_c   1.000
_cell.angle_alpha   90.00
_cell.angle_beta   90.00
_cell.angle_gamma   90.00
#
_symmetry.space_group_name_H-M   'P 1'
#
loop_
_entity.id
_entity.type
_entity.pdbx_description
1 polymer ?
#
loop_
_entity_poly.entity_id
_entity_poly.type
_entity_poly.pdbx_seq_one_letter_code
_entity_poly.pdbx_strand_id
1 'polypeptide(L)'
;MRFRRWPRPTAYRETPRKRAALLRKQRRERDALPLFADAIAAGQRDVDEEMARRHVWWIDREHEQRRQRAARWREARARLFALPAPLRRKVRALWRTCPYPADPASFADFLHQIAIGRLDPDRPPWLFHQQTQARITANPATFEEAFRQIGRKSVGGGPKTTPADELLFCGNLGSGILFLTSRVRLIDPNESFYTSSNHRLRDSHVGRAGHWVDIEVRGDCSEADLSLIRRLAQAADTRPVIVRRVNPLCGRV
;
A
#
# COMPACT_ATOMS: atom_id res chain seq x y z
N MET A 1 -3.97 6.01 -24.76
CA MET A 1 -3.14 6.91 -23.93
C MET A 1 -4.08 7.59 -22.94
N ARG A 2 -3.73 7.73 -21.65
CA ARG A 2 -4.65 8.33 -20.66
C ARG A 2 -4.94 9.78 -21.04
N PHE A 3 -6.21 10.17 -21.10
CA PHE A 3 -6.63 11.54 -21.39
C PHE A 3 -7.95 11.84 -20.67
N ARG A 4 -8.10 13.08 -20.20
CA ARG A 4 -9.36 13.61 -19.68
C ARG A 4 -10.13 14.26 -20.82
N ARG A 5 -11.35 13.77 -21.08
CA ARG A 5 -12.27 14.36 -22.06
C ARG A 5 -12.59 15.80 -21.66
N TRP A 6 -12.52 16.71 -22.62
CA TRP A 6 -12.93 18.10 -22.40
C TRP A 6 -14.47 18.18 -22.35
N PRO A 7 -15.07 18.98 -21.45
CA PRO A 7 -16.52 19.14 -21.37
C PRO A 7 -17.13 19.56 -22.70
N ARG A 8 -18.40 19.18 -22.95
CA ARG A 8 -19.10 19.63 -24.17
C ARG A 8 -19.30 21.15 -24.11
N PRO A 9 -19.27 21.84 -25.27
CA PRO A 9 -19.63 23.24 -25.32
C PRO A 9 -21.00 23.49 -24.77
N THR A 10 -21.10 24.56 -23.99
CA THR A 10 -22.37 25.08 -23.48
C THR A 10 -22.44 26.55 -23.84
N ALA A 11 -23.62 27.04 -24.21
CA ALA A 11 -23.82 28.46 -24.44
C ALA A 11 -23.43 29.29 -23.21
N TYR A 12 -23.00 30.52 -23.42
CA TYR A 12 -22.76 31.46 -22.33
C TYR A 12 -24.07 31.69 -21.58
N ARG A 13 -24.07 31.39 -20.28
CA ARG A 13 -25.24 31.64 -19.41
C ARG A 13 -25.13 33.01 -18.78
N GLU A 14 -25.96 33.96 -19.21
CA GLU A 14 -26.12 35.22 -18.51
C GLU A 14 -26.79 35.00 -17.14
N THR A 15 -26.38 35.77 -16.14
CA THR A 15 -27.02 35.75 -14.81
C THR A 15 -27.10 37.15 -14.23
N PRO A 16 -28.07 37.44 -13.35
CA PRO A 16 -28.15 38.73 -12.65
C PRO A 16 -26.85 39.08 -11.92
N ARG A 17 -26.17 38.07 -11.36
CA ARG A 17 -24.86 38.24 -10.71
C ARG A 17 -23.77 38.72 -11.67
N LYS A 18 -23.77 38.27 -12.93
CA LYS A 18 -22.82 38.71 -13.97
C LYS A 18 -23.08 40.14 -14.41
N ARG A 19 -24.34 40.54 -14.60
CA ARG A 19 -24.75 41.92 -14.87
C ARG A 19 -24.33 42.86 -13.73
N ALA A 20 -24.67 42.51 -12.49
CA ALA A 20 -24.29 43.29 -11.32
C ALA A 20 -22.76 43.37 -11.12
N ALA A 21 -22.02 42.30 -11.46
CA ALA A 21 -20.55 42.32 -11.41
C ALA A 21 -19.92 43.29 -12.41
N LEU A 22 -20.51 43.42 -13.61
CA LEU A 22 -20.07 44.41 -14.60
C LEU A 22 -20.28 45.83 -14.08
N LEU A 23 -21.47 46.14 -13.57
CA LEU A 23 -21.78 47.46 -13.01
C LEU A 23 -20.84 47.83 -11.85
N ARG A 24 -20.56 46.88 -10.94
CA ARG A 24 -19.58 47.09 -9.86
C ARG A 24 -18.17 47.32 -10.39
N LYS A 25 -17.76 46.64 -11.46
CA LYS A 25 -16.46 46.85 -12.11
C LYS A 25 -16.40 48.25 -12.71
N GLN A 26 -17.43 48.65 -13.47
CA GLN A 26 -17.53 49.96 -14.10
C GLN A 26 -17.52 51.10 -13.08
N ARG A 27 -18.22 50.93 -11.95
CA ARG A 27 -18.16 51.86 -10.83
C ARG A 27 -16.75 51.96 -10.25
N ARG A 28 -16.10 50.82 -9.98
CA ARG A 28 -14.71 50.81 -9.48
C ARG A 28 -13.72 51.47 -10.43
N GLU A 29 -13.90 51.31 -11.74
CA GLU A 29 -13.05 51.98 -12.74
C GLU A 29 -13.19 53.51 -12.70
N ARG A 30 -14.43 54.02 -12.53
CA ARG A 30 -14.68 55.47 -12.38
C ARG A 30 -14.18 56.00 -11.04
N ASP A 31 -14.45 55.28 -9.95
CA ASP A 31 -14.04 55.66 -8.60
C ASP A 31 -12.50 55.68 -8.45
N ALA A 32 -11.78 54.85 -9.22
CA ALA A 32 -10.32 54.80 -9.21
C ALA A 32 -9.65 56.03 -9.84
N LEU A 33 -10.32 56.70 -10.78
CA LEU A 33 -9.81 57.88 -11.48
C LEU A 33 -10.89 58.98 -11.54
N PRO A 34 -11.20 59.64 -10.40
CA PRO A 34 -12.36 60.54 -10.30
C PRO A 34 -12.33 61.72 -11.28
N LEU A 35 -11.15 62.30 -11.55
CA LEU A 35 -10.99 63.40 -12.50
C LEU A 35 -11.32 63.00 -13.95
N PHE A 36 -11.30 61.71 -14.27
CA PHE A 36 -11.62 61.15 -15.57
C PHE A 36 -12.93 60.34 -15.55
N ALA A 37 -13.72 60.42 -14.48
CA ALA A 37 -14.89 59.57 -14.30
C ALA A 37 -15.89 59.67 -15.47
N ASP A 38 -16.12 60.87 -15.98
CA ASP A 38 -17.04 61.11 -17.11
C ASP A 38 -16.49 60.58 -18.43
N ALA A 39 -15.19 60.76 -18.68
CA ALA A 39 -14.52 60.22 -19.86
C ALA A 39 -14.49 58.67 -19.83
N ILE A 40 -14.28 58.08 -18.65
CA ILE A 40 -14.34 56.63 -18.43
C ILE A 40 -15.76 56.12 -18.62
N ALA A 41 -16.76 56.82 -18.06
CA ALA A 41 -18.17 56.46 -18.23
C ALA A 41 -18.59 56.47 -19.71
N ALA A 42 -18.18 57.48 -20.47
CA ALA A 42 -18.45 57.58 -21.91
C ALA A 42 -17.84 56.42 -22.73
N GLY A 43 -16.71 55.86 -22.28
CA GLY A 43 -16.09 54.68 -22.91
C GLY A 43 -16.61 53.33 -22.41
N GLN A 44 -17.46 53.32 -21.38
CA GLN A 44 -18.02 52.08 -20.82
C GLN A 44 -19.22 51.63 -21.65
N ARG A 45 -19.20 50.36 -22.06
CA ARG A 45 -20.34 49.72 -22.75
C ARG A 45 -21.53 49.56 -21.82
N ASP A 46 -22.71 49.60 -22.41
CA ASP A 46 -23.93 49.22 -21.71
C ASP A 46 -23.88 47.73 -21.31
N VAL A 47 -24.66 47.38 -20.28
CA VAL A 47 -24.74 46.01 -19.76
C VAL A 47 -25.22 45.03 -20.84
N ASP A 48 -26.26 45.36 -21.58
CA ASP A 48 -26.82 44.47 -22.60
C ASP A 48 -25.85 44.31 -23.77
N GLU A 49 -25.19 45.39 -24.19
CA GLU A 49 -24.16 45.37 -25.22
C GLU A 49 -22.96 44.48 -24.83
N GLU A 50 -22.46 44.60 -23.60
CA GLU A 50 -21.35 43.78 -23.12
C GLU A 50 -21.76 42.32 -22.90
N MET A 51 -23.00 42.03 -22.50
CA MET A 51 -23.49 40.65 -22.42
C MET A 51 -23.61 40.03 -23.82
N ALA A 52 -24.18 40.74 -24.79
CA ALA A 52 -24.25 40.28 -26.19
C ALA A 52 -22.86 40.00 -26.77
N ARG A 53 -21.90 40.91 -26.54
CA ARG A 53 -20.49 40.69 -26.91
C ARG A 53 -19.91 39.43 -26.26
N ARG A 54 -20.17 39.20 -24.98
CA ARG A 54 -19.69 38.00 -24.26
C ARG A 54 -20.29 36.72 -24.79
N HIS A 55 -21.54 36.73 -25.25
CA HIS A 55 -22.16 35.59 -25.90
C HIS A 55 -21.39 35.18 -27.17
N VAL A 56 -21.08 36.14 -28.04
CA VAL A 56 -20.28 35.89 -29.26
C VAL A 56 -18.87 35.44 -28.89
N TRP A 57 -18.19 36.21 -28.04
CA TRP A 57 -16.81 35.93 -27.64
C TRP A 57 -16.65 34.58 -26.95
N TRP A 58 -17.65 34.13 -26.20
CA TRP A 58 -17.61 32.84 -25.50
C TRP A 58 -17.41 31.67 -26.48
N ILE A 59 -18.08 31.71 -27.63
CA ILE A 59 -17.97 30.69 -28.67
C ILE A 59 -16.54 30.67 -29.22
N ASP A 60 -16.02 31.83 -29.64
CA ASP A 60 -14.66 31.94 -30.18
C ASP A 60 -13.61 31.51 -29.16
N ARG A 61 -13.75 31.95 -27.92
CA ARG A 61 -12.85 31.58 -26.82
C ARG A 61 -12.88 30.08 -26.57
N GLU A 62 -14.04 29.44 -26.67
CA GLU A 62 -14.17 28.00 -26.49
C GLU A 62 -13.54 27.22 -27.65
N HIS A 63 -13.73 27.68 -28.89
CA HIS A 63 -13.05 27.12 -30.06
C HIS A 63 -11.53 27.25 -29.93
N GLU A 64 -11.05 28.42 -29.53
CA GLU A 64 -9.63 28.69 -29.40
C GLU A 64 -9.00 27.83 -28.31
N GLN A 65 -9.63 27.73 -27.13
CA GLN A 65 -9.15 26.83 -26.07
C GLN A 65 -9.06 25.38 -26.52
N ARG A 66 -10.07 24.90 -27.27
CA ARG A 66 -10.04 23.55 -27.84
C ARG A 66 -8.92 23.37 -28.86
N ARG A 67 -8.71 24.35 -29.74
CA ARG A 67 -7.63 24.35 -30.74
C ARG A 67 -6.27 24.29 -30.05
N GLN A 68 -6.02 25.18 -29.08
CA GLN A 68 -4.79 25.20 -28.30
C GLN A 68 -4.55 23.88 -27.57
N ARG A 69 -5.59 23.33 -26.91
CA ARG A 69 -5.50 22.05 -26.21
C ARG A 69 -5.18 20.90 -27.17
N ALA A 70 -5.80 20.87 -28.35
CA ALA A 70 -5.52 19.88 -29.38
C ALA A 70 -4.10 20.01 -29.93
N ALA A 71 -3.63 21.25 -30.18
CA ALA A 71 -2.28 21.53 -30.62
C ALA A 71 -1.25 21.00 -29.61
N ARG A 72 -1.41 21.30 -28.32
CA ARG A 72 -0.54 20.77 -27.26
C ARG A 72 -0.54 19.24 -27.19
N TRP A 73 -1.70 18.60 -27.41
CA TRP A 73 -1.74 17.14 -27.51
C TRP A 73 -0.95 16.59 -28.69
N ARG A 74 -1.04 17.22 -29.86
CA ARG A 74 -0.26 16.81 -31.04
C ARG A 74 1.23 16.99 -30.80
N GLU A 75 1.63 18.11 -30.23
CA GLU A 75 3.01 18.40 -29.87
C GLU A 75 3.58 17.39 -28.87
N ALA A 76 2.89 17.15 -27.75
CA ALA A 76 3.33 16.18 -26.75
C ALA A 76 3.39 14.76 -27.31
N ARG A 77 2.46 14.39 -28.20
CA ARG A 77 2.54 13.11 -28.91
C ARG A 77 3.74 13.06 -29.86
N ALA A 78 4.03 14.11 -30.62
CA ALA A 78 5.20 14.17 -31.48
C ALA A 78 6.49 13.93 -30.66
N ARG A 79 6.62 14.62 -29.51
CA ARG A 79 7.73 14.39 -28.57
C ARG A 79 7.81 12.95 -28.08
N LEU A 80 6.68 12.34 -27.70
CA LEU A 80 6.62 10.92 -27.30
C LEU A 80 7.07 10.00 -28.43
N PHE A 81 6.63 10.26 -29.67
CA PHE A 81 6.93 9.42 -30.82
C PHE A 81 8.38 9.53 -31.29
N ALA A 82 9.05 10.64 -31.00
CA ALA A 82 10.48 10.84 -31.21
C ALA A 82 11.37 10.03 -30.24
N LEU A 83 10.83 9.55 -29.10
CA LEU A 83 11.59 8.71 -28.17
C LEU A 83 11.86 7.31 -28.75
N PRO A 84 13.00 6.68 -28.41
CA PRO A 84 13.28 5.29 -28.77
C PRO A 84 12.12 4.36 -28.36
N ALA A 85 11.83 3.35 -29.19
CA ALA A 85 10.73 2.41 -28.98
C ALA A 85 10.63 1.80 -27.56
N PRO A 86 11.72 1.35 -26.90
CA PRO A 86 11.64 0.83 -25.53
C PRO A 86 11.23 1.90 -24.52
N LEU A 87 11.87 3.08 -24.58
CA LEU A 87 11.57 4.20 -23.70
C LEU A 87 10.13 4.69 -23.90
N ARG A 88 9.69 4.83 -25.16
CA ARG A 88 8.33 5.21 -25.52
C ARG A 88 7.28 4.27 -24.91
N ARG A 89 7.51 2.95 -24.94
CA ARG A 89 6.62 1.96 -24.30
C ARG A 89 6.55 2.16 -22.79
N LYS A 90 7.69 2.36 -22.13
CA LYS A 90 7.80 2.60 -20.68
C LYS A 90 7.05 3.88 -20.27
N VAL A 91 7.35 4.99 -20.93
CA VAL A 91 6.68 6.29 -20.74
C VAL A 91 5.17 6.18 -20.92
N ARG A 92 4.70 5.44 -21.93
CA ARG A 92 3.25 5.18 -22.12
C ARG A 92 2.64 4.39 -20.97
N ALA A 93 3.35 3.43 -20.40
CA ALA A 93 2.88 2.66 -19.25
C ALA A 93 2.81 3.52 -17.99
N LEU A 94 3.88 4.26 -17.68
CA LEU A 94 3.94 5.19 -16.55
C LEU A 94 2.85 6.25 -16.61
N TRP A 95 2.62 6.85 -17.79
CA TRP A 95 1.58 7.86 -17.95
C TRP A 95 0.18 7.35 -17.59
N ARG A 96 -0.08 6.03 -17.69
CA ARG A 96 -1.37 5.46 -17.29
C ARG A 96 -1.56 5.44 -15.78
N THR A 97 -0.50 5.24 -15.02
CA THR A 97 -0.54 5.04 -13.56
C THR A 97 -0.10 6.26 -12.75
N CYS A 98 0.60 7.22 -13.37
CA CYS A 98 1.11 8.39 -12.67
C CYS A 98 0.00 9.26 -12.03
N PRO A 99 0.29 10.00 -10.94
CA PRO A 99 -0.72 10.81 -10.25
C PRO A 99 -1.10 12.10 -10.97
N TYR A 100 -0.40 12.47 -12.06
CA TYR A 100 -0.60 13.76 -12.73
C TYR A 100 -1.94 13.89 -13.45
N PRO A 101 -2.51 15.11 -13.55
CA PRO A 101 -3.76 15.30 -14.30
C PRO A 101 -3.64 14.84 -15.76
N ALA A 102 -4.69 14.20 -16.29
CA ALA A 102 -4.68 13.64 -17.65
C ALA A 102 -4.93 14.70 -18.75
N ASP A 103 -4.21 15.82 -18.69
CA ASP A 103 -4.29 16.94 -19.61
C ASP A 103 -2.96 17.11 -20.40
N PRO A 104 -2.96 17.84 -21.53
CA PRO A 104 -1.79 17.91 -22.39
C PRO A 104 -0.64 18.72 -21.80
N ALA A 105 -0.90 19.70 -20.91
CA ALA A 105 0.17 20.47 -20.29
C ALA A 105 0.95 19.59 -19.31
N SER A 106 0.24 18.87 -18.44
CA SER A 106 0.84 17.89 -17.53
C SER A 106 1.60 16.80 -18.29
N PHE A 107 1.07 16.33 -19.43
CA PHE A 107 1.76 15.34 -20.24
C PHE A 107 3.01 15.90 -20.93
N ALA A 108 2.95 17.12 -21.46
CA ALA A 108 4.11 17.78 -22.08
C ALA A 108 5.23 18.04 -21.05
N ASP A 109 4.85 18.48 -19.84
CA ASP A 109 5.79 18.68 -18.73
C ASP A 109 6.39 17.35 -18.26
N PHE A 110 5.59 16.29 -18.12
CA PHE A 110 6.07 14.94 -17.82
C PHE A 110 7.16 14.48 -18.79
N LEU A 111 6.96 14.67 -20.10
CA LEU A 111 7.97 14.35 -21.11
C LEU A 111 9.20 15.24 -21.00
N HIS A 112 9.01 16.53 -20.71
CA HIS A 112 10.10 17.47 -20.51
C HIS A 112 10.96 17.09 -19.31
N GLN A 113 10.34 16.76 -18.17
CA GLN A 113 11.03 16.32 -16.94
C GLN A 113 11.88 15.06 -17.17
N ILE A 114 11.42 14.13 -17.99
CA ILE A 114 12.21 12.95 -18.41
C ILE A 114 13.40 13.39 -19.27
N ALA A 115 13.17 14.28 -20.24
CA ALA A 115 14.22 14.75 -21.13
C ALA A 115 15.34 15.50 -20.38
N ILE A 116 15.01 16.25 -19.33
CA ILE A 116 16.00 16.97 -18.49
C ILE A 116 16.51 16.12 -17.30
N GLY A 117 16.15 14.84 -17.24
CA GLY A 117 16.62 13.91 -16.19
C GLY A 117 16.06 14.14 -14.79
N ARG A 118 15.08 15.03 -14.61
CA ARG A 118 14.42 15.25 -13.31
C ARG A 118 13.45 14.13 -12.94
N LEU A 119 12.92 13.45 -13.96
CA LEU A 119 12.05 12.30 -13.78
C LEU A 119 12.72 11.06 -14.40
N ASP A 120 13.08 10.10 -13.55
CA ASP A 120 13.58 8.80 -13.99
C ASP A 120 12.41 7.86 -14.35
N PRO A 121 12.30 7.40 -15.62
CA PRO A 121 11.30 6.42 -16.03
C PRO A 121 11.47 5.05 -15.38
N ASP A 122 12.67 4.69 -14.95
CA ASP A 122 12.95 3.42 -14.28
C ASP A 122 12.61 3.45 -12.80
N ARG A 123 12.76 4.62 -12.18
CA ARG A 123 12.49 4.83 -10.76
C ARG A 123 11.60 6.05 -10.52
N PRO A 124 10.33 6.02 -10.99
CA PRO A 124 9.43 7.15 -10.81
C PRO A 124 9.15 7.39 -9.32
N PRO A 125 9.07 8.66 -8.88
CA PRO A 125 9.01 9.01 -7.46
C PRO A 125 7.69 8.62 -6.77
N TRP A 126 6.63 8.37 -7.55
CA TRP A 126 5.32 7.95 -7.01
C TRP A 126 5.17 6.42 -6.91
N LEU A 127 6.18 5.64 -7.33
CA LEU A 127 6.22 4.21 -7.04
C LEU A 127 7.09 3.97 -5.82
N PHE A 128 6.63 3.06 -4.96
CA PHE A 128 7.40 2.63 -3.81
C PHE A 128 8.44 1.59 -4.25
N HIS A 129 9.72 1.85 -3.92
CA HIS A 129 10.86 1.04 -4.41
C HIS A 129 11.64 0.36 -3.27
N GLN A 130 11.08 0.24 -2.07
CA GLN A 130 11.81 -0.38 -0.97
C GLN A 130 12.06 -1.86 -1.30
N GLN A 131 13.33 -2.27 -1.30
CA GLN A 131 13.68 -3.68 -1.31
C GLN A 131 13.25 -4.28 0.02
N THR A 132 12.34 -5.25 -0.03
CA THR A 132 11.92 -6.01 1.15
C THR A 132 13.10 -6.88 1.59
N GLN A 133 13.95 -6.36 2.47
CA GLN A 133 14.89 -7.19 3.21
C GLN A 133 14.11 -7.91 4.30
N ALA A 134 14.01 -9.24 4.20
CA ALA A 134 13.45 -10.02 5.28
C ALA A 134 14.30 -9.79 6.53
N ARG A 135 13.66 -9.43 7.66
CA ARG A 135 14.38 -9.33 8.93
C ARG A 135 14.91 -10.72 9.26
N ILE A 136 16.23 -10.86 9.34
CA ILE A 136 16.93 -12.09 9.70
C ILE A 136 17.44 -11.91 11.14
N THR A 137 17.22 -12.91 11.98
CA THR A 137 17.86 -13.01 13.28
C THR A 137 19.05 -13.95 13.11
N ALA A 138 20.23 -13.39 12.80
CA ALA A 138 21.45 -14.16 12.68
C ALA A 138 21.96 -14.54 14.08
N ASN A 139 22.24 -15.83 14.30
CA ASN A 139 22.79 -16.38 15.54
C ASN A 139 22.06 -15.97 16.85
N PRO A 140 20.75 -16.27 16.98
CA PRO A 140 20.02 -15.99 18.22
C PRO A 140 20.62 -16.74 19.41
N ALA A 141 20.71 -16.06 20.55
CA ALA A 141 21.15 -16.64 21.82
C ALA A 141 20.01 -17.33 22.57
N THR A 142 18.78 -16.83 22.40
CA THR A 142 17.57 -17.36 23.06
C THR A 142 16.46 -17.72 22.08
N PHE A 143 15.50 -18.54 22.53
CA PHE A 143 14.36 -18.93 21.70
C PHE A 143 13.45 -17.73 21.37
N GLU A 144 13.24 -16.81 22.32
CA GLU A 144 12.40 -15.62 22.12
C GLU A 144 13.02 -14.60 21.17
N GLU A 145 14.36 -14.51 21.11
CA GLU A 145 15.07 -13.72 20.10
C GLU A 145 14.88 -14.30 18.69
N ALA A 146 14.96 -15.63 18.57
CA ALA A 146 14.84 -16.34 17.31
C ALA A 146 13.40 -16.36 16.78
N PHE A 147 12.43 -16.56 17.68
CA PHE A 147 11.06 -16.91 17.33
C PHE A 147 10.06 -16.11 18.13
N ARG A 148 9.21 -15.37 17.42
CA ARG A 148 8.08 -14.66 18.00
C ARG A 148 6.86 -15.59 18.06
N GLN A 149 6.22 -15.67 19.22
CA GLN A 149 4.93 -16.34 19.33
C GLN A 149 3.85 -15.56 18.55
N ILE A 150 3.20 -16.23 17.60
CA ILE A 150 2.15 -15.68 16.74
C ILE A 150 0.77 -16.25 17.06
N GLY A 151 0.70 -17.31 17.86
CA GLY A 151 -0.57 -17.90 18.26
C GLY A 151 -0.45 -18.86 19.44
N ARG A 152 -1.58 -19.09 20.09
CA ARG A 152 -1.80 -20.12 21.11
C ARG A 152 -3.19 -20.67 20.91
N LYS A 153 -3.33 -21.99 20.92
CA LYS A 153 -4.62 -22.67 21.01
C LYS A 153 -4.50 -23.81 22.02
N SER A 154 -5.58 -24.07 22.73
CA SER A 154 -5.67 -25.26 23.58
C SER A 154 -6.29 -26.39 22.78
N VAL A 155 -5.67 -27.56 22.83
CA VAL A 155 -6.11 -28.78 22.12
C VAL A 155 -6.49 -29.81 23.16
N GLY A 156 -7.72 -30.33 23.05
CA GLY A 156 -8.35 -31.12 24.11
C GLY A 156 -8.90 -30.25 25.23
N GLY A 157 -9.69 -30.84 26.13
CA GLY A 157 -10.36 -30.13 27.22
C GLY A 157 -11.86 -30.46 27.26
N GLY A 158 -12.27 -31.12 28.33
CA GLY A 158 -13.63 -31.54 28.62
C GLY A 158 -13.79 -31.72 30.13
N PRO A 159 -14.97 -32.12 30.64
CA PRO A 159 -15.23 -32.19 32.09
C PRO A 159 -14.25 -33.06 32.88
N LYS A 160 -13.48 -33.93 32.20
CA LYS A 160 -12.49 -34.84 32.77
C LYS A 160 -11.10 -34.77 32.11
N THR A 161 -10.86 -33.86 31.16
CA THR A 161 -9.56 -33.76 30.45
C THR A 161 -8.93 -32.39 30.62
N THR A 162 -7.64 -32.38 30.96
CA THR A 162 -6.84 -31.16 31.02
C THR A 162 -6.46 -30.74 29.59
N PRO A 163 -6.68 -29.48 29.19
CA PRO A 163 -6.28 -28.99 27.87
C PRO A 163 -4.75 -28.97 27.72
N ALA A 164 -4.24 -29.37 26.56
CA ALA A 164 -2.83 -29.23 26.21
C ALA A 164 -2.63 -28.00 25.32
N ASP A 165 -1.64 -27.17 25.63
CA ASP A 165 -1.33 -25.99 24.81
C ASP A 165 -0.60 -26.39 23.51
N GLU A 166 -1.07 -25.83 22.39
CA GLU A 166 -0.36 -25.77 21.11
C GLU A 166 0.01 -24.31 20.82
N LEU A 167 1.31 -24.05 20.74
CA LEU A 167 1.87 -22.72 20.50
C LEU A 167 2.40 -22.62 19.07
N LEU A 168 2.15 -21.49 18.43
CA LEU A 168 2.64 -21.18 17.09
C LEU A 168 3.68 -20.07 17.17
N PHE A 169 4.83 -20.30 16.55
CA PHE A 169 5.91 -19.32 16.46
C PHE A 169 6.35 -19.07 15.02
N CYS A 170 6.92 -17.89 14.78
CA CYS A 170 7.48 -17.47 13.50
C CYS A 170 8.85 -16.82 13.71
N GLY A 171 9.80 -17.14 12.84
CA GLY A 171 11.16 -16.59 12.88
C GLY A 171 11.85 -16.72 11.52
N ASN A 172 13.01 -16.09 11.36
CA ASN A 172 13.83 -16.19 10.15
C ASN A 172 15.30 -16.22 10.52
N LEU A 173 15.96 -17.36 10.26
CA LEU A 173 17.37 -17.60 10.60
C LEU A 173 18.32 -17.31 9.44
N GLY A 174 17.80 -16.86 8.29
CA GLY A 174 18.61 -16.48 7.11
C GLY A 174 18.31 -17.29 5.85
N SER A 175 17.83 -18.52 6.01
CA SER A 175 17.44 -19.43 4.92
C SER A 175 16.00 -19.23 4.45
N GLY A 176 15.17 -18.54 5.24
CA GLY A 176 13.77 -18.29 4.95
C GLY A 176 12.94 -18.13 6.22
N ILE A 177 11.65 -17.80 6.05
CA ILE A 177 10.71 -17.74 7.17
C ILE A 177 10.37 -19.16 7.62
N LEU A 178 10.51 -19.42 8.91
CA LEU A 178 10.19 -20.67 9.57
C LEU A 178 8.94 -20.50 10.45
N PHE A 179 8.07 -21.51 10.40
CA PHE A 179 6.91 -21.64 11.28
C PHE A 179 7.07 -22.85 12.17
N LEU A 180 6.95 -22.65 13.48
CA LEU A 180 7.11 -23.69 14.49
C LEU A 180 5.77 -23.94 15.17
N THR A 181 5.41 -25.21 15.33
CA THR A 181 4.26 -25.63 16.14
C THR A 181 4.80 -26.43 17.32
N SER A 182 4.66 -25.89 18.54
CA SER A 182 5.06 -26.56 19.78
C SER A 182 3.85 -27.18 20.47
N ARG A 183 3.93 -28.45 20.85
CA ARG A 183 2.89 -29.19 21.57
C ARG A 183 3.48 -29.95 22.74
N VAL A 184 2.79 -29.98 23.87
CA VAL A 184 3.15 -30.87 24.98
C VAL A 184 2.57 -32.26 24.70
N ARG A 185 3.38 -33.30 24.87
CA ARG A 185 3.04 -34.71 24.68
C ARG A 185 3.30 -35.48 25.98
N LEU A 186 2.51 -36.53 26.18
CA LEU A 186 2.68 -37.49 27.26
C LEU A 186 3.70 -38.57 26.84
N ILE A 187 4.47 -39.07 27.80
CA ILE A 187 5.46 -40.15 27.61
C ILE A 187 4.75 -41.51 27.55
N ASP A 188 3.75 -41.73 28.41
CA ASP A 188 2.88 -42.90 28.35
C ASP A 188 1.51 -42.51 27.74
N PRO A 189 1.10 -43.10 26.60
CA PRO A 189 -0.21 -42.86 25.98
C PRO A 189 -1.40 -43.19 26.89
N ASN A 190 -1.20 -44.10 27.87
CA ASN A 190 -2.21 -44.49 28.85
C ASN A 190 -2.16 -43.63 30.12
N GLU A 191 -1.10 -42.85 30.31
CA GLU A 191 -1.00 -41.86 31.38
C GLU A 191 -1.82 -40.64 30.98
N SER A 192 -3.06 -40.69 31.41
CA SER A 192 -4.01 -39.63 31.15
C SER A 192 -3.62 -38.37 31.96
N PHE A 193 -3.85 -37.14 31.46
CA PHE A 193 -3.71 -35.88 32.23
C PHE A 193 -4.64 -35.79 33.47
N TYR A 194 -5.20 -36.91 33.92
CA TYR A 194 -6.24 -37.01 34.91
C TYR A 194 -5.60 -37.22 36.27
N THR A 195 -5.57 -36.17 37.08
CA THR A 195 -5.76 -36.37 38.52
C THR A 195 -7.26 -36.35 38.76
N SER A 196 -7.89 -37.51 38.97
CA SER A 196 -9.27 -37.54 39.46
C SER A 196 -9.31 -36.90 40.84
N SER A 197 -10.15 -35.88 41.01
CA SER A 197 -10.26 -35.05 42.21
C SER A 197 -10.63 -35.79 43.52
N ASN A 198 -10.86 -37.11 43.50
CA ASN A 198 -11.37 -37.85 44.66
C ASN A 198 -10.54 -39.06 45.15
N HIS A 199 -9.31 -39.27 44.68
CA HIS A 199 -8.41 -40.22 45.35
C HIS A 199 -7.19 -39.51 45.94
N ARG A 200 -7.19 -39.39 47.27
CA ARG A 200 -5.98 -39.11 48.06
C ARG A 200 -5.00 -40.27 47.85
N LEU A 201 -4.13 -40.16 46.85
CA LEU A 201 -2.92 -40.96 46.79
C LEU A 201 -1.84 -40.20 47.55
N ARG A 202 -1.73 -40.52 48.83
CA ARG A 202 -0.72 -39.95 49.74
C ARG A 202 0.71 -40.29 49.29
N ASP A 203 0.89 -41.17 48.29
CA ASP A 203 2.18 -41.61 47.74
C ASP A 203 2.24 -41.77 46.19
N SER A 204 1.31 -41.21 45.40
CA SER A 204 1.40 -41.36 43.93
C SER A 204 2.53 -40.51 43.33
N HIS A 205 3.53 -41.19 42.78
CA HIS A 205 4.57 -40.60 41.93
C HIS A 205 4.09 -40.26 40.51
N VAL A 206 2.80 -40.43 40.23
CA VAL A 206 2.17 -40.20 38.93
C VAL A 206 2.18 -38.69 38.62
N GLY A 207 2.81 -38.30 37.51
CA GLY A 207 2.81 -36.94 37.01
C GLY A 207 4.08 -36.11 37.22
N ARG A 208 5.13 -36.59 37.91
CA ARG A 208 6.37 -35.80 38.07
C ARG A 208 7.35 -35.87 36.88
N ALA A 209 7.20 -36.82 35.94
CA ALA A 209 8.20 -37.03 34.89
C ALA A 209 7.66 -37.33 33.47
N GLY A 210 6.33 -37.37 33.27
CA GLY A 210 5.72 -37.97 32.06
C GLY A 210 5.55 -37.10 30.82
N HIS A 211 6.22 -35.94 30.66
CA HIS A 211 5.89 -35.00 29.57
C HIS A 211 7.11 -34.57 28.74
N TRP A 212 6.95 -34.46 27.43
CA TRP A 212 7.94 -33.91 26.49
C TRP A 212 7.31 -32.88 25.55
N VAL A 213 8.13 -32.03 24.94
CA VAL A 213 7.69 -30.98 24.01
C VAL A 213 8.06 -31.36 22.58
N ASP A 214 7.06 -31.35 21.72
CA ASP A 214 7.12 -31.72 20.32
C ASP A 214 7.05 -30.47 19.46
N ILE A 215 8.15 -30.13 18.76
CA ILE A 215 8.24 -28.97 17.89
C ILE A 215 8.30 -29.42 16.43
N GLU A 216 7.25 -29.10 15.69
CA GLU A 216 7.20 -29.26 14.24
C GLU A 216 7.69 -27.98 13.56
N VAL A 217 8.78 -28.07 12.78
CA VAL A 217 9.35 -26.96 12.01
C VAL A 217 8.92 -27.05 10.55
N ARG A 218 8.33 -25.98 10.02
CA ARG A 218 7.93 -25.84 8.61
C ARG A 218 8.69 -24.68 7.96
N GLY A 219 9.14 -24.87 6.73
CA GLY A 219 9.91 -23.90 5.96
C GLY A 219 11.28 -24.47 5.54
N ASP A 220 12.02 -23.68 4.77
CA ASP A 220 13.37 -24.03 4.32
C ASP A 220 14.34 -23.93 5.49
N CYS A 221 14.67 -25.09 6.06
CA CYS A 221 15.45 -25.22 7.29
C CYS A 221 16.61 -26.20 7.03
N SER A 222 17.84 -25.75 7.27
CA SER A 222 19.03 -26.60 7.20
C SER A 222 19.17 -27.48 8.45
N GLU A 223 20.01 -28.51 8.40
CA GLU A 223 20.25 -29.35 9.59
C GLU A 223 20.92 -28.57 10.73
N ALA A 224 21.74 -27.57 10.39
CA ALA A 224 22.32 -26.63 11.34
C ALA A 224 21.23 -25.78 12.03
N ASP A 225 20.25 -25.31 11.26
CA ASP A 225 19.10 -24.56 11.79
C ASP A 225 18.25 -25.44 12.73
N LEU A 226 17.98 -26.71 12.37
CA LEU A 226 17.26 -27.65 13.25
C LEU A 226 18.00 -27.91 14.56
N SER A 227 19.32 -28.10 14.48
CA SER A 227 20.18 -28.28 15.66
C SER A 227 20.18 -27.04 16.55
N LEU A 228 20.22 -25.85 15.95
CA LEU A 228 20.11 -24.58 16.66
C LEU A 228 18.74 -24.44 17.34
N ILE A 229 17.64 -24.70 16.63
CA ILE A 229 16.27 -24.66 17.18
C ILE A 229 16.14 -25.61 18.38
N ARG A 230 16.64 -26.85 18.26
CA ARG A 230 16.61 -27.83 19.34
C ARG A 230 17.36 -27.34 20.57
N ARG A 231 18.57 -26.80 20.38
CA ARG A 231 19.38 -26.24 21.48
C ARG A 231 18.65 -25.09 22.18
N LEU A 232 18.09 -24.15 21.41
CA LEU A 232 17.39 -22.98 21.96
C LEU A 232 16.10 -23.38 22.67
N ALA A 233 15.31 -24.28 22.09
CA ALA A 233 14.07 -24.76 22.70
C ALA A 233 14.33 -25.59 23.96
N GLN A 234 15.36 -26.45 23.96
CA GLN A 234 15.74 -27.22 25.15
C GLN A 234 16.29 -26.33 26.27
N ALA A 235 16.96 -25.23 25.95
CA ALA A 235 17.39 -24.25 26.95
C ALA A 235 16.22 -23.45 27.55
N ALA A 236 15.14 -23.28 26.78
CA ALA A 236 13.95 -22.55 27.20
C ALA A 236 12.92 -23.40 27.96
N ASP A 237 13.02 -24.74 27.90
CA ASP A 237 12.06 -25.66 28.53
C ASP A 237 12.78 -26.72 29.37
N THR A 238 12.29 -26.98 30.58
CA THR A 238 12.86 -27.99 31.48
C THR A 238 12.47 -29.42 31.10
N ARG A 239 11.48 -29.59 30.22
CA ARG A 239 11.05 -30.89 29.70
C ARG A 239 11.95 -31.31 28.53
N PRO A 240 12.05 -32.63 28.23
CA PRO A 240 12.71 -33.09 27.01
C PRO A 240 12.04 -32.49 25.76
N VAL A 241 12.82 -31.90 24.86
CA VAL A 241 12.31 -31.29 23.61
C VAL A 241 12.75 -32.10 22.40
N ILE A 242 11.79 -32.50 21.57
CA ILE A 242 12.03 -33.12 20.26
C ILE A 242 11.65 -32.12 19.19
N VAL A 243 12.59 -31.85 18.29
CA VAL A 243 12.40 -30.97 17.13
C VAL A 243 12.50 -31.80 15.87
N ARG A 244 11.47 -31.71 15.01
CA ARG A 244 11.39 -32.41 13.73
C ARG A 244 10.94 -31.49 12.62
N ARG A 245 11.54 -31.65 11.44
CA ARG A 245 11.12 -30.96 10.23
C ARG A 245 9.89 -31.64 9.65
N VAL A 246 8.87 -30.86 9.32
CA VAL A 246 7.68 -31.33 8.63
C VAL A 246 7.69 -30.72 7.23
N ASN A 247 7.93 -31.55 6.22
CA ASN A 247 7.77 -31.12 4.84
C ASN A 247 6.26 -30.93 4.55
N PRO A 248 5.85 -29.82 3.93
CA PRO A 248 4.44 -29.55 3.64
C PRO A 248 3.80 -30.59 2.70
N LEU A 249 4.59 -31.43 2.03
CA LEU A 249 4.10 -32.51 1.14
C LEU A 249 3.64 -33.79 1.88
N CYS A 250 3.80 -33.89 3.20
CA CYS A 250 3.28 -35.02 3.98
C CYS A 250 2.35 -34.54 5.10
N GLY A 251 1.22 -33.93 4.71
CA GLY A 251 0.10 -33.65 5.61
C GLY A 251 -1.05 -34.62 5.36
N ARG A 252 -1.09 -35.73 6.12
CA ARG A 252 -2.23 -36.61 6.46
C ARG A 252 -3.21 -36.98 5.32
N VAL A 253 -3.10 -38.23 4.85
CA VAL A 253 -4.24 -39.01 4.33
C VAL A 253 -5.10 -39.45 5.51
#